data_AF-A0A662KAR6-F1
#
_entry.id   AF-A0A662KAR6-F1
#
_cell.length_a   1.000
_cell.length_b   1.000
_cell.length_c   1.000
_cell.angle_alpha   90.00
_cell.angle_beta   90.00
_cell.angle_gamma   90.00
#
_symmetry.space_group_name_H-M   'P 1'
#
loop_
_entity.id
_entity.type
_entity.pdbx_description
1 polymer ?
#
loop_
_entity_poly.entity_id
_entity_poly.type
_entity_poly.pdbx_seq_one_letter_code
_entity_poly.pdbx_strand_id
1 'polypeptide(L)'
;MSWQEVAESGFGKPYNHATRGIEVYRNELYIGTQNLFTFLPQAKMAPLAKLLIIPICRILERIRPEAFITFGGTIFALAGLLSEGCEVWKYNFTTGEWYPVVSNNEGSQLPAGFGNRMNFIASVMKVYRGKLFVGTMSSILTGCEVWMYDGDKWKRVASHGFGDLTNLGVWCAEVYRGELYVGTMNWFKGCQVWKTNDGKSWKKIPLPGGDGFGDRFNVYAWSMEVYQNHLYLGTFNLKTGCQLWRFNGSKWEKVYLPGGDGFGTEE
;
A
#
# COMPACT_ATOMS: atom_id res chain seq x y z
N MET A 1 -7.46 -2.40 31.91
CA MET A 1 -6.55 -2.21 30.75
C MET A 1 -6.64 -0.75 30.36
N SER A 2 -5.53 -0.03 30.35
CA SER A 2 -5.45 1.36 29.86
C SER A 2 -4.66 1.38 28.57
N TRP A 3 -5.12 2.13 27.58
CA TRP A 3 -4.35 2.41 26.37
C TRP A 3 -3.21 3.39 26.70
N GLN A 4 -2.05 3.17 26.09
CA GLN A 4 -0.89 4.03 26.23
C GLN A 4 -0.47 4.53 24.84
N GLU A 5 -0.29 5.83 24.72
CA GLU A 5 0.35 6.44 23.55
C GLU A 5 1.86 6.19 23.61
N VAL A 6 2.41 5.64 22.53
CA VAL A 6 3.84 5.29 22.44
C VAL A 6 4.59 6.11 21.40
N ALA A 7 3.90 6.97 20.64
CA ALA A 7 4.50 7.88 19.67
C ALA A 7 3.64 9.13 19.56
N GLU A 8 4.25 10.30 19.79
CA GLU A 8 3.61 11.59 19.55
C GLU A 8 3.65 11.95 18.05
N SER A 9 2.85 12.95 17.67
CA SER A 9 2.73 13.58 16.32
C SER A 9 3.79 13.18 15.28
N GLY A 10 3.54 12.06 14.59
CA GLY A 10 4.32 11.64 13.42
C GLY A 10 5.80 11.37 13.68
N PHE A 11 6.16 10.87 14.87
CA PHE A 11 7.56 10.62 15.27
C PHE A 11 8.40 11.91 15.28
N GLY A 12 7.79 13.01 15.74
CA GLY A 12 8.39 14.34 15.76
C GLY A 12 8.31 15.10 14.42
N LYS A 13 7.58 14.56 13.43
CA LYS A 13 7.39 15.19 12.11
C LYS A 13 5.90 15.39 11.79
N PRO A 14 5.41 16.64 11.68
CA PRO A 14 3.99 16.91 11.47
C PRO A 14 3.46 16.47 10.09
N TYR A 15 4.36 16.15 9.15
CA TYR A 15 4.03 15.67 7.81
C TYR A 15 4.01 14.14 7.67
N ASN A 16 4.36 13.39 8.72
CA ASN A 16 4.02 11.97 8.81
C ASN A 16 2.53 11.84 9.18
N HIS A 17 1.68 11.85 8.15
CA HIS A 17 0.23 11.98 8.31
C HIS A 17 -0.48 10.71 8.77
N ALA A 18 0.12 9.54 8.57
CA ALA A 18 -0.42 8.28 9.05
C ALA A 18 0.69 7.26 9.28
N THR A 19 0.47 6.35 10.22
CA THR A 19 1.17 5.06 10.28
C THR A 19 0.56 4.10 9.27
N ARG A 20 1.38 3.23 8.70
CA ARG A 20 1.00 2.29 7.63
C ARG A 20 1.51 0.90 7.92
N GLY A 21 2.40 0.35 7.10
CA GLY A 21 2.88 -1.01 7.30
C GLY A 21 3.38 -1.19 8.73
N ILE A 22 2.91 -2.24 9.39
CA ILE A 22 3.25 -2.57 10.77
C ILE A 22 3.58 -4.05 10.81
N GLU A 23 4.74 -4.40 11.35
CA GLU A 23 5.19 -5.79 11.39
C GLU A 23 6.22 -6.01 12.49
N VAL A 24 6.20 -7.18 13.11
CA VAL A 24 7.23 -7.58 14.07
C VAL A 24 8.33 -8.34 13.32
N TYR A 25 9.56 -7.84 13.40
CA TYR A 25 10.72 -8.47 12.79
C TYR A 25 11.84 -8.59 13.83
N ARG A 26 12.34 -9.81 14.04
CA ARG A 26 13.40 -10.11 15.03
C ARG A 26 13.09 -9.55 16.44
N ASN A 27 11.83 -9.69 16.86
CA ASN A 27 11.33 -9.23 18.16
C ASN A 27 11.32 -7.69 18.34
N GLU A 28 11.41 -6.94 17.25
CA GLU A 28 11.31 -5.48 17.23
C GLU A 28 10.12 -5.10 16.35
N LEU A 29 9.35 -4.09 16.78
CA LEU A 29 8.20 -3.60 16.02
C LEU A 29 8.68 -2.56 15.01
N TYR A 30 8.33 -2.77 13.73
CA TYR A 30 8.58 -1.82 12.65
C TYR A 30 7.28 -1.17 12.21
N ILE A 31 7.33 0.14 11.97
CA ILE A 31 6.21 0.93 11.45
C ILE A 31 6.67 1.78 10.27
N GLY A 32 5.88 1.78 9.20
CA GLY A 32 6.02 2.65 8.05
C GLY A 32 5.14 3.89 8.17
N THR A 33 5.53 4.99 7.52
CA THR A 33 4.73 6.21 7.49
C THR A 33 4.15 6.50 6.10
N GLN A 34 3.13 7.35 6.09
CA GLN A 34 2.63 8.06 4.93
C GLN A 34 3.01 9.53 5.04
N ASN A 35 3.81 10.03 4.10
CA ASN A 35 4.31 11.39 4.07
C ASN A 35 3.91 12.07 2.75
N LEU A 36 2.77 12.75 2.74
CA LEU A 36 2.16 13.31 1.54
C LEU A 36 2.02 14.84 1.67
N PHE A 37 2.44 15.63 0.67
CA PHE A 37 2.29 17.09 0.67
C PHE A 37 3.13 17.83 1.75
N THR A 38 4.45 17.68 1.71
CA THR A 38 5.38 18.29 2.67
C THR A 38 5.53 19.81 2.53
N PHE A 39 5.22 20.39 1.36
CA PHE A 39 5.46 21.81 1.07
C PHE A 39 4.29 22.76 1.40
N LEU A 40 3.14 22.25 1.83
CA LEU A 40 2.02 23.09 2.25
C LEU A 40 1.76 22.85 3.75
N PRO A 41 1.86 23.88 4.61
CA PRO A 41 1.48 23.74 6.01
C PRO A 41 0.08 23.15 6.10
N GLN A 42 -0.14 22.18 7.00
CA GLN A 42 -1.43 21.50 7.17
C GLN A 42 -2.60 22.50 7.31
N ALA A 43 -2.33 23.65 7.95
CA ALA A 43 -3.24 24.79 8.11
C ALA A 43 -3.68 25.46 6.78
N LYS A 44 -2.90 25.36 5.70
CA LYS A 44 -3.23 25.89 4.36
C LYS A 44 -3.80 24.83 3.41
N MET A 45 -3.50 23.55 3.63
CA MET A 45 -4.12 22.43 2.90
C MET A 45 -5.59 22.26 3.23
N ALA A 46 -5.96 22.35 4.52
CA ALA A 46 -7.35 22.13 4.94
C ALA A 46 -8.36 23.11 4.29
N PRO A 47 -8.09 24.42 4.15
CA PRO A 47 -8.96 25.33 3.41
C PRO A 47 -8.99 25.02 1.91
N LEU A 48 -7.84 24.81 1.26
CA LEU A 48 -7.76 24.54 -0.18
C LEU A 48 -8.49 23.24 -0.56
N ALA A 49 -8.30 22.18 0.23
CA ALA A 49 -9.00 20.93 0.05
C ALA A 49 -10.51 21.09 0.25
N LYS A 50 -10.94 21.87 1.26
CA LYS A 50 -12.38 22.15 1.51
C LYS A 50 -13.03 23.01 0.44
N LEU A 51 -12.33 23.99 -0.13
CA LEU A 51 -12.88 24.96 -1.07
C LEU A 51 -12.84 24.49 -2.54
N LEU A 52 -11.85 23.67 -2.91
CA LEU A 52 -11.63 23.28 -4.31
C LEU A 52 -11.75 21.77 -4.49
N ILE A 53 -10.99 20.97 -3.73
CA ILE A 53 -10.91 19.53 -3.96
C ILE A 53 -12.22 18.83 -3.61
N ILE A 54 -12.77 19.05 -2.41
CA ILE A 54 -14.02 18.39 -1.96
C ILE A 54 -15.21 18.74 -2.87
N PRO A 55 -15.46 20.00 -3.25
CA PRO A 55 -16.54 20.32 -4.19
C PRO A 55 -16.35 19.70 -5.57
N ILE A 56 -15.13 19.72 -6.12
CA ILE A 56 -14.82 19.08 -7.41
C ILE A 56 -15.04 17.56 -7.31
N CYS A 57 -14.57 16.93 -6.24
CA CYS A 57 -14.78 15.51 -5.99
C CYS A 57 -16.28 15.16 -5.93
N ARG A 58 -17.09 15.93 -5.18
CA ARG A 58 -18.55 15.72 -5.08
C ARG A 58 -19.27 15.92 -6.42
N ILE A 59 -18.84 16.91 -7.21
CA ILE A 59 -19.39 17.14 -8.56
C ILE A 59 -19.02 15.99 -9.49
N LEU A 60 -17.76 15.55 -9.50
CA LEU A 60 -17.30 14.45 -10.33
C LEU A 60 -17.97 13.13 -9.94
N GLU A 61 -18.09 12.84 -8.65
CA GLU A 61 -18.80 11.66 -8.13
C GLU A 61 -20.26 11.63 -8.62
N ARG A 62 -20.95 12.78 -8.63
CA ARG A 62 -22.35 12.89 -9.03
C ARG A 62 -22.58 12.85 -10.55
N ILE A 63 -21.67 13.43 -11.34
CA ILE A 63 -21.86 13.61 -12.78
C ILE A 63 -21.21 12.50 -13.59
N ARG A 64 -20.01 12.03 -13.19
CA ARG A 64 -19.28 10.94 -13.84
C ARG A 64 -18.35 10.22 -12.85
N PRO A 65 -18.80 9.14 -12.20
CA PRO A 65 -17.99 8.34 -11.28
C PRO A 65 -16.66 7.88 -11.91
N GLU A 66 -16.63 7.57 -13.21
CA GLU A 66 -15.37 7.20 -13.88
C GLU A 66 -14.36 8.36 -13.95
N ALA A 67 -14.83 9.61 -14.05
CA ALA A 67 -14.00 10.80 -14.04
C ALA A 67 -13.47 11.08 -12.62
N PHE A 68 -14.25 10.80 -11.58
CA PHE A 68 -13.79 10.88 -10.19
C PHE A 68 -12.65 9.90 -9.92
N ILE A 69 -12.77 8.65 -10.35
CA ILE A 69 -11.73 7.63 -10.20
C ILE A 69 -10.45 8.04 -10.95
N THR A 70 -10.59 8.56 -12.17
CA THR A 70 -9.46 9.04 -12.97
C THR A 70 -8.82 10.28 -12.32
N PHE A 71 -9.61 11.21 -11.80
CA PHE A 71 -9.15 12.40 -11.11
C PHE A 71 -8.45 12.07 -9.78
N GLY A 72 -9.03 11.22 -8.94
CA GLY A 72 -8.43 10.72 -7.71
C GLY A 72 -7.12 9.98 -7.99
N GLY A 73 -7.13 9.07 -8.98
CA GLY A 73 -5.93 8.38 -9.45
C GLY A 73 -4.85 9.35 -9.91
N THR A 74 -5.21 10.45 -10.56
CA THR A 74 -4.27 11.50 -11.02
C THR A 74 -3.69 12.31 -9.86
N ILE A 75 -4.52 12.67 -8.87
CA ILE A 75 -4.05 13.33 -7.65
C ILE A 75 -3.03 12.44 -6.95
N PHE A 76 -3.36 11.17 -6.70
CA PHE A 76 -2.44 10.24 -6.02
C PHE A 76 -1.18 9.96 -6.85
N ALA A 77 -1.32 9.85 -8.17
CA ALA A 77 -0.20 9.69 -9.09
C ALA A 77 0.81 10.85 -9.03
N LEU A 78 0.32 12.08 -8.81
CA LEU A 78 1.15 13.29 -8.75
C LEU A 78 1.57 13.66 -7.33
N ALA A 79 0.93 13.10 -6.31
CA ALA A 79 1.15 13.50 -4.92
C ALA A 79 2.59 13.27 -4.44
N GLY A 80 3.30 12.29 -5.00
CA GLY A 80 4.72 12.06 -4.71
C GLY A 80 5.65 13.20 -5.11
N LEU A 81 5.26 14.07 -6.06
CA LEU A 81 6.07 15.23 -6.46
C LEU A 81 6.29 16.22 -5.32
N LEU A 82 5.39 16.21 -4.33
CA LEU A 82 5.36 17.10 -3.19
C LEU A 82 5.70 16.37 -1.88
N SER A 83 6.36 15.21 -1.95
CA SER A 83 6.74 14.42 -0.78
C SER A 83 8.25 14.50 -0.50
N GLU A 84 8.63 14.30 0.76
CA GLU A 84 10.01 14.03 1.19
C GLU A 84 10.30 12.53 1.32
N GLY A 85 9.35 11.67 0.96
CA GLY A 85 9.44 10.23 1.09
C GLY A 85 8.89 9.70 2.42
N CYS A 86 8.40 8.47 2.40
CA CYS A 86 7.98 7.75 3.59
C CYS A 86 9.15 7.40 4.49
N GLU A 87 8.85 7.13 5.75
CA GLU A 87 9.83 6.69 6.72
C GLU A 87 9.50 5.29 7.24
N VAL A 88 10.52 4.63 7.78
CA VAL A 88 10.41 3.38 8.54
C VAL A 88 11.09 3.57 9.88
N TRP A 89 10.35 3.26 10.93
CA TRP A 89 10.76 3.43 12.33
C TRP A 89 10.71 2.09 13.05
N LYS A 90 11.58 1.93 14.03
CA LYS A 90 11.70 0.73 14.86
C LYS A 90 11.49 1.09 16.33
N TYR A 91 10.60 0.38 17.01
CA TYR A 91 10.32 0.58 18.43
C TYR A 91 11.14 -0.37 19.29
N ASN A 92 11.80 0.18 20.31
CA ASN A 92 12.41 -0.60 21.37
C ASN A 92 11.48 -0.64 22.57
N PHE A 93 10.87 -1.80 22.81
CA PHE A 93 9.95 -1.99 23.93
C PHE A 93 10.62 -1.83 25.30
N THR A 94 11.93 -2.08 25.40
CA THR A 94 12.67 -2.00 26.66
C THR A 94 12.93 -0.55 27.08
N THR A 95 13.28 0.31 26.13
CA THR A 95 13.57 1.73 26.40
C THR A 95 12.35 2.63 26.20
N GLY A 96 11.35 2.18 25.44
CA GLY A 96 10.20 2.98 25.04
C GLY A 96 10.51 3.98 23.91
N GLU A 97 11.65 3.83 23.24
CA GLU A 97 12.14 4.78 22.23
C GLU A 97 11.93 4.29 20.79
N TRP A 98 11.82 5.25 19.87
CA TRP A 98 11.77 5.02 18.43
C TRP A 98 13.10 5.35 17.77
N TYR A 99 13.55 4.46 16.89
CA TYR A 99 14.77 4.63 16.12
C TYR A 99 14.42 4.71 14.62
N PRO A 100 14.93 5.72 13.90
CA PRO A 100 14.70 5.81 12.47
C PRO A 100 15.55 4.76 11.74
N VAL A 101 14.93 4.03 10.81
CA VAL A 101 15.60 3.02 9.98
C VAL A 101 15.73 3.52 8.54
N VAL A 102 14.65 4.11 8.03
CA VAL A 102 14.60 4.82 6.75
C VAL A 102 14.01 6.20 7.04
N SER A 103 14.83 7.24 7.03
CA SER A 103 14.45 8.62 7.32
C SER A 103 15.59 9.57 6.95
N ASN A 104 15.31 10.88 6.98
CA ASN A 104 16.34 11.92 6.89
C ASN A 104 16.95 12.28 8.26
N ASN A 105 16.57 11.57 9.33
CA ASN A 105 17.12 11.75 10.66
C ASN A 105 18.47 11.04 10.82
N GLU A 106 19.31 11.55 11.72
CA GLU A 106 20.58 10.92 12.08
C GLU A 106 20.36 9.47 12.56
N GLY A 107 21.28 8.57 12.20
CA GLY A 107 21.20 7.14 12.51
C GLY A 107 20.42 6.28 11.50
N SER A 108 19.74 6.88 10.53
CA SER A 108 19.04 6.14 9.46
C SER A 108 20.01 5.45 8.51
N GLN A 109 19.68 4.23 8.07
CA GLN A 109 20.49 3.48 7.09
C GLN A 109 20.25 3.94 5.65
N LEU A 110 19.05 4.44 5.38
CA LEU A 110 18.67 5.02 4.09
C LEU A 110 17.92 6.33 4.30
N PRO A 111 18.05 7.28 3.36
CA PRO A 111 17.21 8.47 3.33
C PRO A 111 15.73 8.11 3.15
N ALA A 112 14.84 9.03 3.53
CA ALA A 112 13.40 8.86 3.40
C ALA A 112 12.98 8.49 1.96
N GLY A 113 11.89 7.73 1.84
CA GLY A 113 11.43 7.14 0.59
C GLY A 113 12.39 6.08 0.04
N PHE A 114 13.26 5.51 0.87
CA PHE A 114 14.31 4.59 0.46
C PHE A 114 15.25 5.19 -0.61
N GLY A 115 15.52 6.49 -0.52
CA GLY A 115 16.32 7.24 -1.52
C GLY A 115 15.54 7.76 -2.72
N ASN A 116 14.25 7.47 -2.80
CA ASN A 116 13.34 8.08 -3.76
C ASN A 116 12.20 8.75 -3.01
N ARG A 117 12.21 10.08 -2.91
CA ARG A 117 11.16 10.85 -2.24
C ARG A 117 9.75 10.62 -2.83
N MET A 118 9.66 10.12 -4.07
CA MET A 118 8.39 9.74 -4.68
C MET A 118 7.77 8.51 -4.02
N ASN A 119 8.53 7.67 -3.30
CA ASN A 119 7.95 6.65 -2.43
C ASN A 119 7.43 7.34 -1.17
N PHE A 120 6.20 7.83 -1.22
CA PHE A 120 5.63 8.65 -0.16
C PHE A 120 4.85 7.83 0.87
N ILE A 121 4.70 6.51 0.68
CA ILE A 121 4.13 5.60 1.69
C ILE A 121 4.94 4.31 1.79
N ALA A 122 5.27 3.90 3.02
CA ALA A 122 5.65 2.53 3.35
C ALA A 122 4.37 1.73 3.67
N SER A 123 3.71 1.27 2.61
CA SER A 123 2.28 0.92 2.60
C SER A 123 1.93 -0.41 3.28
N VAL A 124 2.82 -1.40 3.18
CA VAL A 124 2.65 -2.73 3.78
C VAL A 124 4.01 -3.28 4.23
N MET A 125 4.00 -4.06 5.30
CA MET A 125 5.17 -4.80 5.79
C MET A 125 4.82 -6.28 5.95
N LYS A 126 5.75 -7.16 5.64
CA LYS A 126 5.59 -8.60 5.87
C LYS A 126 6.93 -9.28 6.13
N VAL A 127 7.02 -10.11 7.16
CA VAL A 127 8.18 -11.00 7.33
C VAL A 127 8.03 -12.23 6.44
N TYR A 128 9.07 -12.50 5.64
CA TYR A 128 9.14 -13.69 4.79
C TYR A 128 10.56 -14.25 4.77
N ARG A 129 10.69 -15.56 5.09
CA ARG A 129 11.97 -16.28 5.14
C ARG A 129 13.05 -15.55 5.96
N GLY A 130 12.67 -15.05 7.13
CA GLY A 130 13.58 -14.40 8.08
C GLY A 130 14.07 -13.01 7.63
N LYS A 131 13.38 -12.37 6.69
CA LYS A 131 13.65 -11.00 6.22
C LYS A 131 12.37 -10.17 6.26
N LEU A 132 12.52 -8.87 6.48
CA LEU A 132 11.40 -7.92 6.44
C LEU A 132 11.24 -7.37 5.02
N PHE A 133 10.03 -7.44 4.47
CA PHE A 133 9.67 -6.83 3.19
C PHE A 133 8.79 -5.62 3.44
N VAL A 134 9.07 -4.53 2.72
CA VAL A 134 8.30 -3.29 2.75
C VAL A 134 7.86 -2.97 1.34
N GLY A 135 6.55 -2.90 1.12
CA GLY A 135 5.96 -2.38 -0.10
C GLY A 135 5.81 -0.87 -0.03
N THR A 136 6.02 -0.16 -1.13
CA THR A 136 5.81 1.29 -1.19
C THR A 136 4.55 1.66 -1.98
N MET A 137 4.01 2.85 -1.71
CA MET A 137 3.23 3.61 -2.70
C MET A 137 4.09 4.74 -3.24
N SER A 138 4.00 4.94 -4.55
CA SER A 138 4.82 5.89 -5.29
C SER A 138 4.03 6.63 -6.38
N SER A 139 4.71 7.57 -7.04
CA SER A 139 4.17 8.34 -8.16
C SER A 139 4.10 7.53 -9.46
N ILE A 140 3.28 7.98 -10.40
CA ILE A 140 3.16 7.38 -11.74
C ILE A 140 4.46 7.43 -12.55
N LEU A 141 5.40 8.29 -12.17
CA LEU A 141 6.70 8.42 -12.84
C LEU A 141 7.64 7.27 -12.48
N THR A 142 7.42 6.60 -11.35
CA THR A 142 8.34 5.59 -10.82
C THR A 142 7.69 4.25 -10.51
N GLY A 143 6.38 4.20 -10.29
CA GLY A 143 5.68 2.98 -9.87
C GLY A 143 6.09 2.52 -8.47
N CYS A 144 5.34 1.60 -7.89
CA CYS A 144 5.67 1.06 -6.58
C CYS A 144 6.97 0.25 -6.58
N GLU A 145 7.54 0.11 -5.40
CA GLU A 145 8.74 -0.67 -5.14
C GLU A 145 8.48 -1.69 -4.02
N VAL A 146 9.33 -2.71 -3.97
CA VAL A 146 9.45 -3.60 -2.80
C VAL A 146 10.88 -3.60 -2.33
N TRP A 147 11.06 -3.34 -1.05
CA TRP A 147 12.35 -3.34 -0.36
C TRP A 147 12.42 -4.50 0.60
N MET A 148 13.58 -5.15 0.68
CA MET A 148 13.86 -6.26 1.57
C MET A 148 14.98 -5.85 2.52
N TYR A 149 14.78 -6.08 3.81
CA TYR A 149 15.77 -5.88 4.87
C TYR A 149 16.17 -7.24 5.45
N ASP A 150 17.46 -7.55 5.41
CA ASP A 150 18.02 -8.79 5.96
C ASP A 150 18.46 -8.65 7.43
N GLY A 151 18.21 -7.51 8.06
CA GLY A 151 18.67 -7.19 9.41
C GLY A 151 19.96 -6.36 9.47
N ASP A 152 20.64 -6.18 8.33
CA ASP A 152 21.83 -5.32 8.19
C ASP A 152 21.64 -4.33 7.03
N LYS A 153 21.22 -4.82 5.86
CA LYS A 153 21.13 -4.02 4.62
C LYS A 153 19.76 -4.07 4.00
N TRP A 154 19.39 -2.92 3.42
CA TRP A 154 18.23 -2.78 2.55
C TRP A 154 18.62 -3.09 1.10
N LYS A 155 17.75 -3.83 0.42
CA LYS A 155 17.85 -4.07 -1.02
C LYS A 155 16.49 -3.90 -1.67
N ARG A 156 16.43 -3.11 -2.74
CA ARG A 156 15.26 -3.06 -3.62
C ARG A 156 15.17 -4.36 -4.41
N VAL A 157 14.05 -5.08 -4.27
CA VAL A 157 13.80 -6.39 -4.89
C VAL A 157 12.67 -6.35 -5.92
N ALA A 158 11.89 -5.27 -5.97
CA ALA A 158 11.02 -4.92 -7.08
C ALA A 158 11.04 -3.40 -7.29
N SER A 159 10.88 -2.96 -8.53
CA SER A 159 10.87 -1.54 -8.91
C SER A 159 9.95 -1.33 -10.12
N HIS A 160 9.71 -0.06 -10.48
CA HIS A 160 8.94 0.30 -11.67
C HIS A 160 7.55 -0.35 -11.71
N GLY A 161 6.92 -0.52 -10.54
CA GLY A 161 5.62 -1.17 -10.43
C GLY A 161 5.58 -2.58 -11.01
N PHE A 162 6.67 -3.35 -10.86
CA PHE A 162 6.85 -4.67 -11.46
C PHE A 162 6.83 -4.67 -13.00
N GLY A 163 7.29 -3.58 -13.61
CA GLY A 163 7.30 -3.37 -15.06
C GLY A 163 6.05 -2.65 -15.59
N ASP A 164 5.11 -2.29 -14.71
CA ASP A 164 3.96 -1.45 -15.03
C ASP A 164 3.91 -0.26 -14.06
N LEU A 165 4.32 0.93 -14.53
CA LEU A 165 4.34 2.15 -13.72
C LEU A 165 2.97 2.55 -13.17
N THR A 166 1.88 2.04 -13.76
CA THR A 166 0.52 2.28 -13.25
C THR A 166 0.19 1.49 -11.98
N ASN A 167 1.01 0.51 -11.60
CA ASN A 167 1.02 -0.06 -10.25
C ASN A 167 1.65 0.96 -9.30
N LEU A 168 0.80 1.79 -8.70
CA LEU A 168 1.22 2.89 -7.85
C LEU A 168 1.53 2.45 -6.43
N GLY A 169 1.01 1.31 -5.97
CA GLY A 169 1.25 0.84 -4.60
C GLY A 169 1.31 -0.67 -4.50
N VAL A 170 2.07 -1.16 -3.52
CA VAL A 170 1.90 -2.52 -2.98
C VAL A 170 1.04 -2.41 -1.73
N TRP A 171 -0.17 -2.98 -1.74
CA TRP A 171 -1.20 -2.65 -0.77
C TRP A 171 -1.44 -3.71 0.29
N CYS A 172 -1.29 -4.98 -0.09
CA CYS A 172 -1.36 -6.11 0.82
C CYS A 172 -0.25 -7.12 0.51
N ALA A 173 0.10 -7.93 1.50
CA ALA A 173 1.10 -8.97 1.38
C ALA A 173 0.76 -10.13 2.32
N GLU A 174 0.86 -11.36 1.84
CA GLU A 174 0.60 -12.55 2.65
C GLU A 174 1.48 -13.73 2.24
N VAL A 175 1.86 -14.57 3.21
CA VAL A 175 2.64 -15.78 2.93
C VAL A 175 1.67 -16.95 2.77
N TYR A 176 1.65 -17.53 1.57
CA TYR A 176 0.78 -18.67 1.25
C TYR A 176 1.60 -19.79 0.63
N ARG A 177 1.51 -20.99 1.23
CA ARG A 177 2.23 -22.20 0.78
C ARG A 177 3.73 -21.99 0.57
N GLY A 178 4.35 -21.21 1.45
CA GLY A 178 5.80 -20.98 1.45
C GLY A 178 6.31 -20.00 0.39
N GLU A 179 5.40 -19.29 -0.30
CA GLU A 179 5.68 -18.18 -1.21
C GLU A 179 5.07 -16.89 -0.64
N LEU A 180 5.70 -15.74 -0.94
CA LEU A 180 5.16 -14.43 -0.59
C LEU A 180 4.32 -13.91 -1.74
N TYR A 181 3.06 -13.57 -1.46
CA TYR A 181 2.14 -12.93 -2.38
C TYR A 181 1.99 -11.47 -2.01
N VAL A 182 1.88 -10.60 -3.02
CA VAL A 182 1.59 -9.18 -2.84
C VAL A 182 0.53 -8.72 -3.82
N GLY A 183 -0.35 -7.84 -3.36
CA GLY A 183 -1.39 -7.21 -4.17
C GLY A 183 -1.05 -5.76 -4.48
N THR A 184 -1.32 -5.30 -5.69
CA THR A 184 -1.06 -3.91 -6.10
C THR A 184 -2.29 -3.02 -5.99
N MET A 185 -2.05 -1.71 -6.02
CA MET A 185 -3.03 -0.67 -6.30
C MET A 185 -2.76 -0.10 -7.69
N ASN A 186 -3.76 -0.11 -8.57
CA ASN A 186 -3.67 0.37 -9.94
C ASN A 186 -4.99 0.99 -10.40
N TRP A 187 -4.99 2.31 -10.57
CA TRP A 187 -6.17 3.12 -10.92
C TRP A 187 -6.60 3.03 -12.39
N PHE A 188 -5.76 2.44 -13.25
CA PHE A 188 -5.95 2.48 -14.70
C PHE A 188 -6.38 1.12 -15.25
N LYS A 189 -5.79 0.04 -14.75
CA LYS A 189 -6.00 -1.32 -15.27
C LYS A 189 -6.68 -2.26 -14.27
N GLY A 190 -6.82 -1.85 -13.02
CA GLY A 190 -7.22 -2.74 -11.92
C GLY A 190 -6.01 -3.42 -11.29
N CYS A 191 -6.19 -3.92 -10.07
CA CYS A 191 -5.13 -4.48 -9.26
C CYS A 191 -4.49 -5.73 -9.88
N GLN A 192 -3.26 -5.98 -9.48
CA GLN A 192 -2.50 -7.16 -9.89
C GLN A 192 -2.08 -7.95 -8.66
N VAL A 193 -1.80 -9.23 -8.84
CA VAL A 193 -1.20 -10.09 -7.80
C VAL A 193 0.13 -10.60 -8.31
N TRP A 194 1.16 -10.47 -7.48
CA TRP A 194 2.51 -10.93 -7.77
C TRP A 194 2.97 -11.88 -6.66
N LYS A 195 3.82 -12.84 -6.99
CA LYS A 195 4.44 -13.72 -6.00
C LYS A 195 5.93 -13.89 -6.19
N THR A 196 6.59 -14.29 -5.12
CA THR A 196 8.00 -14.69 -5.11
C THR A 196 8.21 -15.90 -4.20
N ASN A 197 9.08 -16.81 -4.61
CA ASN A 197 9.52 -17.95 -3.79
C ASN A 197 10.87 -17.71 -3.12
N ASP A 198 11.66 -16.72 -3.57
CA ASP A 198 13.02 -16.45 -3.09
C ASP A 198 13.21 -15.03 -2.52
N GLY A 199 12.19 -14.17 -2.65
CA GLY A 199 12.23 -12.77 -2.23
C GLY A 199 12.95 -11.85 -3.22
N LYS A 200 13.32 -12.33 -4.41
CA LYS A 200 14.11 -11.59 -5.41
C LYS A 200 13.46 -11.62 -6.79
N SER A 201 13.01 -12.79 -7.23
CA SER A 201 12.34 -12.97 -8.51
C SER A 201 10.83 -12.97 -8.32
N TRP A 202 10.15 -12.09 -9.04
CA TRP A 202 8.71 -11.89 -8.94
C TRP A 202 8.00 -12.36 -10.20
N LYS A 203 6.85 -13.01 -10.02
CA LYS A 203 5.99 -13.50 -11.10
C LYS A 203 4.57 -12.98 -10.92
N LYS A 204 4.00 -12.41 -11.97
CA LYS A 204 2.59 -12.02 -12.00
C LYS A 204 1.72 -13.27 -11.98
N ILE A 205 0.71 -13.28 -11.13
CA ILE A 205 -0.30 -14.34 -11.08
C ILE A 205 -1.43 -13.98 -12.06
N PRO A 206 -1.81 -14.90 -12.97
CA PRO A 206 -2.99 -14.71 -13.79
C PRO A 206 -4.25 -14.59 -12.93
N LEU A 207 -5.02 -13.52 -13.17
CA LEU A 207 -6.32 -13.30 -12.55
C LEU A 207 -7.42 -13.63 -13.58
N PRO A 208 -8.58 -14.16 -13.14
CA PRO A 208 -9.75 -14.36 -14.01
C PRO A 208 -10.10 -13.08 -14.76
N GLY A 209 -10.20 -13.12 -16.09
CA GLY A 209 -10.51 -11.93 -16.90
C GLY A 209 -9.39 -10.89 -17.04
N GLY A 210 -8.22 -11.10 -16.43
CA GLY A 210 -7.10 -10.16 -16.45
C GLY A 210 -7.02 -9.28 -15.19
N ASP A 211 -6.30 -8.16 -15.29
CA ASP A 211 -6.09 -7.23 -14.17
C ASP A 211 -7.42 -6.78 -13.55
N GLY A 212 -7.42 -6.58 -12.23
CA GLY A 212 -8.64 -6.29 -11.48
C GLY A 212 -9.67 -7.42 -11.52
N PHE A 213 -9.27 -8.67 -11.77
CA PHE A 213 -10.21 -9.80 -11.93
C PHE A 213 -11.24 -9.57 -13.05
N GLY A 214 -10.82 -8.93 -14.14
CA GLY A 214 -11.67 -8.58 -15.29
C GLY A 214 -12.48 -7.30 -15.10
N ASP A 215 -12.41 -6.67 -13.93
CA ASP A 215 -12.99 -5.36 -13.66
C ASP A 215 -11.88 -4.35 -13.32
N ARG A 216 -11.60 -3.42 -14.24
CA ARG A 216 -10.57 -2.38 -14.02
C ARG A 216 -10.84 -1.49 -12.81
N PHE A 217 -12.09 -1.45 -12.30
CA PHE A 217 -12.46 -0.68 -11.13
C PHE A 217 -12.15 -1.39 -9.81
N ASN A 218 -11.74 -2.67 -9.83
CA ASN A 218 -11.06 -3.31 -8.70
C ASN A 218 -9.65 -2.72 -8.56
N VAL A 219 -9.57 -1.46 -8.14
CA VAL A 219 -8.34 -0.65 -8.12
C VAL A 219 -7.31 -1.22 -7.16
N TYR A 220 -7.75 -1.84 -6.06
CA TYR A 220 -6.86 -2.39 -5.04
C TYR A 220 -7.08 -3.89 -4.88
N ALA A 221 -5.99 -4.62 -4.72
CA ALA A 221 -5.99 -5.81 -3.88
C ALA A 221 -5.86 -5.30 -2.43
N TRP A 222 -7.00 -5.18 -1.74
CA TRP A 222 -7.11 -4.41 -0.51
C TRP A 222 -6.51 -5.12 0.70
N SER A 223 -6.80 -6.41 0.85
CA SER A 223 -6.31 -7.25 1.94
C SER A 223 -6.23 -8.71 1.50
N MET A 224 -5.30 -9.44 2.09
CA MET A 224 -5.10 -10.87 1.89
C MET A 224 -5.01 -11.58 3.24
N GLU A 225 -5.53 -12.80 3.32
CA GLU A 225 -5.40 -13.66 4.50
C GLU A 225 -5.49 -15.14 4.09
N VAL A 226 -4.81 -16.01 4.83
CA VAL A 226 -4.87 -17.47 4.60
C VAL A 226 -5.89 -18.09 5.54
N TYR A 227 -6.86 -18.82 4.97
CA TYR A 227 -7.83 -19.58 5.74
C TYR A 227 -8.08 -20.94 5.08
N GLN A 228 -8.07 -22.01 5.88
CA GLN A 228 -8.31 -23.39 5.43
C GLN A 228 -7.54 -23.76 4.14
N ASN A 229 -6.22 -23.48 4.11
CA ASN A 229 -5.34 -23.77 2.97
C ASN A 229 -5.72 -23.06 1.65
N HIS A 230 -6.45 -21.96 1.73
CA HIS A 230 -6.73 -21.04 0.62
C HIS A 230 -6.23 -19.64 0.96
N LEU A 231 -5.80 -18.91 -0.05
CA LEU A 231 -5.53 -17.48 0.06
C LEU A 231 -6.78 -16.71 -0.34
N TYR A 232 -7.27 -15.84 0.54
CA TYR A 232 -8.39 -14.95 0.26
C TYR A 232 -7.88 -13.55 -0.08
N LEU A 233 -8.58 -12.86 -0.96
CA LEU A 233 -8.27 -11.49 -1.37
C LEU A 233 -9.55 -10.67 -1.48
N GLY A 234 -9.61 -9.57 -0.73
CA GLY A 234 -10.65 -8.55 -0.86
C GLY A 234 -10.20 -7.45 -1.82
N THR A 235 -11.08 -6.97 -2.70
CA THR A 235 -10.80 -5.83 -3.59
C THR A 235 -11.38 -4.54 -3.02
N PHE A 236 -10.97 -3.39 -3.56
CA PHE A 236 -11.71 -2.14 -3.44
C PHE A 236 -12.14 -1.67 -4.81
N ASN A 237 -13.43 -1.38 -4.93
CA ASN A 237 -14.05 -0.95 -6.17
C ASN A 237 -15.06 0.16 -5.90
N LEU A 238 -14.83 1.30 -6.52
CA LEU A 238 -15.65 2.51 -6.32
C LEU A 238 -16.93 2.51 -7.16
N LYS A 239 -17.07 1.58 -8.12
CA LYS A 239 -18.21 1.54 -9.03
C LYS A 239 -19.23 0.50 -8.59
N THR A 240 -18.78 -0.72 -8.38
CA THR A 240 -19.66 -1.87 -8.13
C THR A 240 -19.52 -2.43 -6.72
N GLY A 241 -18.59 -1.95 -5.90
CA GLY A 241 -18.35 -2.47 -4.55
C GLY A 241 -17.25 -3.53 -4.49
N CYS A 242 -16.64 -3.68 -3.31
CA CYS A 242 -15.53 -4.59 -3.09
C CYS A 242 -15.92 -6.03 -3.45
N GLN A 243 -14.97 -6.89 -3.83
CA GLN A 243 -15.24 -8.30 -4.14
C GLN A 243 -14.36 -9.19 -3.27
N LEU A 244 -14.78 -10.43 -3.02
CA LEU A 244 -13.98 -11.44 -2.33
C LEU A 244 -13.61 -12.58 -3.28
N TRP A 245 -12.31 -12.91 -3.31
CA TRP A 245 -11.76 -13.96 -4.16
C TRP A 245 -10.99 -14.98 -3.32
N ARG A 246 -11.10 -16.25 -3.70
CA ARG A 246 -10.41 -17.38 -3.06
C ARG A 246 -9.47 -18.05 -4.06
N PHE A 247 -8.24 -18.29 -3.64
CA PHE A 247 -7.20 -18.98 -4.40
C PHE A 247 -6.80 -20.29 -3.73
N ASN A 248 -6.81 -21.39 -4.48
CA ASN A 248 -6.47 -22.73 -3.99
C ASN A 248 -5.03 -23.17 -4.30
N GLY A 249 -4.20 -22.26 -4.82
CA GLY A 249 -2.84 -22.54 -5.29
C GLY A 249 -2.71 -22.66 -6.81
N SER A 250 -3.80 -22.85 -7.54
CA SER A 250 -3.81 -22.93 -9.02
C SER A 250 -4.83 -22.00 -9.66
N LYS A 251 -6.00 -21.80 -9.04
CA LYS A 251 -7.11 -21.03 -9.61
C LYS A 251 -7.72 -20.09 -8.58
N TRP A 252 -8.13 -18.92 -9.07
CA TRP A 252 -8.97 -17.96 -8.35
C TRP A 252 -10.45 -18.20 -8.64
N GLU A 253 -11.27 -18.11 -7.60
CA GLU A 253 -12.72 -18.24 -7.65
C GLU A 253 -13.35 -17.09 -6.88
N LYS A 254 -14.38 -16.45 -7.45
CA LYS A 254 -15.14 -15.43 -6.74
C LYS A 254 -15.94 -16.10 -5.63
N VAL A 255 -15.88 -15.53 -4.43
CA VAL A 255 -16.69 -15.96 -3.28
C VAL A 255 -17.94 -15.11 -3.24
N TYR A 256 -19.10 -15.75 -3.19
CA TYR A 256 -20.40 -15.11 -3.08
C TYR A 256 -20.88 -15.16 -1.63
N LEU A 257 -21.53 -14.10 -1.16
CA LEU A 257 -22.16 -14.08 0.15
C LEU A 257 -23.61 -14.60 0.06
N PRO A 258 -24.22 -15.02 1.18
CA PRO A 258 -25.65 -15.28 1.22
C PRO A 258 -26.44 -14.00 0.91
N GLY A 259 -27.37 -14.04 -0.04
CA GLY A 259 -28.21 -12.88 -0.43
C GLY A 259 -27.76 -12.10 -1.66
N GLY A 260 -26.85 -12.65 -2.47
CA GLY A 260 -26.25 -11.95 -3.61
C GLY A 260 -24.77 -11.72 -3.36
N ASP A 261 -24.08 -10.90 -4.15
CA ASP A 261 -22.66 -10.71 -3.89
C ASP A 261 -22.38 -10.05 -2.54
N GLY A 262 -23.33 -9.31 -1.92
CA GLY A 262 -23.07 -8.60 -0.66
C GLY A 262 -21.90 -7.61 -0.78
N PHE A 263 -21.57 -7.32 -2.03
CA PHE A 263 -20.35 -6.73 -2.58
C PHE A 263 -20.65 -5.97 -3.88
N GLY A 264 -21.95 -5.92 -4.26
CA GLY A 264 -22.61 -5.11 -5.26
C GLY A 264 -22.77 -5.76 -6.64
N THR A 265 -24.00 -6.27 -6.86
CA THR A 265 -24.85 -6.19 -8.04
C THR A 265 -26.25 -6.70 -7.67
N GLU A 266 -27.24 -5.81 -7.65
CA GLU A 266 -28.51 -6.11 -8.30
C GLU A 266 -28.56 -5.17 -9.49
N GLU A 267 -28.75 -5.75 -10.68
CA GLU A 267 -29.14 -5.12 -11.96
C GLU A 267 -28.75 -3.65 -12.25
#